data_AF-A0A953SI27-F1
#
_entry.id   AF-A0A953SI27-F1
#
_cell.length_a   1.000
_cell.length_b   1.000
_cell.length_c   1.000
_cell.angle_alpha   90.00
_cell.angle_beta   90.00
_cell.angle_gamma   90.00
#
_symmetry.space_group_name_H-M   'P 1'
#
loop_
_entity.id
_entity.type
_entity.pdbx_description
1 polymer ?
#
loop_
_entity_poly.entity_id
_entity_poly.type
_entity_poly.pdbx_seq_one_letter_code
_entity_poly.pdbx_strand_id
1 'polypeptide(L)'
;MSTITDEIKEQAEELQGEGSEEKGRRNAGPKKYRIIIDEQDNTDKNNDVFVTDGRGTPYLIKRGHEVVVPEGVVNVLKEAVYTLIEKNENGEEVRRDIPRFALRVLGRA
;
A
#
# COMPACT_ATOMS: atom_id res chain seq x y z
N MET A 1 -59.90 14.54 -18.73
CA MET A 1 -59.51 14.54 -17.31
C MET A 1 -59.23 13.12 -16.86
N SER A 2 -57.98 12.68 -17.00
CA SER A 2 -57.21 11.85 -16.04
C SER A 2 -55.96 11.32 -16.75
N THR A 3 -55.11 12.26 -17.15
CA THR A 3 -53.76 12.10 -17.71
C THR A 3 -52.79 11.75 -16.58
N ILE A 4 -52.85 10.53 -16.06
CA ILE A 4 -51.92 10.06 -15.01
C ILE A 4 -51.25 8.73 -15.41
N THR A 5 -51.89 7.92 -16.26
CA THR A 5 -51.37 6.60 -16.62
C THR A 5 -50.33 6.62 -17.74
N ASP A 6 -50.28 7.66 -18.57
CA ASP A 6 -49.34 7.72 -19.70
C ASP A 6 -47.97 8.33 -19.28
N GLU A 7 -47.93 9.23 -18.30
CA GLU A 7 -46.68 9.81 -17.76
C GLU A 7 -45.82 8.78 -17.00
N ILE A 8 -46.44 7.77 -16.38
CA ILE A 8 -45.71 6.75 -15.61
C ILE A 8 -45.03 5.74 -16.56
N LYS A 9 -45.56 5.56 -17.78
CA LYS A 9 -45.03 4.61 -18.74
C LYS A 9 -43.76 5.12 -19.43
N GLU A 10 -43.66 6.44 -19.61
CA GLU A 10 -42.51 7.11 -20.23
C GLU A 10 -41.30 7.20 -19.28
N GLN A 11 -41.51 7.36 -17.98
CA GLN A 11 -40.42 7.37 -16.98
C GLN A 11 -39.79 5.99 -16.72
N ALA A 12 -40.42 4.90 -17.16
CA ALA A 12 -39.92 3.54 -16.94
C ALA A 12 -38.90 3.07 -18.00
N GLU A 13 -38.89 3.67 -19.20
CA GLU A 13 -37.95 3.31 -20.27
C GLU A 13 -36.63 4.10 -20.20
N GLU A 14 -36.60 5.27 -19.56
CA GLU A 14 -35.38 6.09 -19.44
C GLU A 14 -34.38 5.56 -18.38
N LEU A 15 -34.81 4.64 -17.51
CA LEU A 15 -33.97 4.03 -16.48
C LEU A 15 -33.28 2.71 -16.90
N GLN A 16 -33.51 2.22 -18.14
CA GLN A 16 -32.88 0.99 -18.65
C GLN A 16 -31.64 1.23 -19.53
N GLY A 17 -31.16 2.48 -19.59
CA GLY A 17 -30.16 2.92 -20.57
C GLY A 17 -28.71 3.01 -20.11
N GLU A 18 -28.29 2.55 -18.92
CA GLU A 18 -26.87 2.58 -18.53
C GLU A 18 -26.42 1.32 -17.77
N GLY A 19 -26.88 0.16 -18.20
CA GLY A 19 -26.22 -1.11 -17.91
C GLY A 19 -24.98 -1.28 -18.79
N SER A 20 -24.04 -0.33 -18.75
CA SER A 20 -22.75 -0.55 -19.38
C SER A 20 -22.13 -1.79 -18.76
N GLU A 21 -21.81 -2.75 -19.61
CA GLU A 21 -21.21 -4.03 -19.26
C GLU A 21 -19.99 -3.81 -18.35
N GLU A 22 -20.19 -3.85 -17.03
CA GLU A 22 -19.11 -4.00 -16.08
C GLU A 22 -18.67 -5.47 -16.14
N LYS A 23 -18.09 -5.83 -17.29
CA LYS A 23 -17.35 -7.06 -17.53
C LYS A 23 -16.47 -7.25 -16.32
N GLY A 24 -16.81 -8.27 -15.53
CA GLY A 24 -16.24 -8.54 -14.24
C GLY A 24 -14.76 -8.18 -14.19
N ARG A 25 -14.48 -7.04 -13.55
CA ARG A 25 -13.18 -6.82 -12.93
C ARG A 25 -13.08 -7.91 -11.89
N ARG A 26 -12.60 -9.09 -12.30
CA ARG A 26 -12.02 -10.07 -11.39
C ARG A 26 -11.16 -9.22 -10.48
N ASN A 27 -11.54 -9.11 -9.20
CA ASN A 27 -10.79 -8.36 -8.22
C ASN A 27 -9.38 -8.94 -8.23
N ALA A 28 -8.51 -8.36 -9.06
CA ALA A 28 -7.14 -8.77 -9.15
C ALA A 28 -6.62 -8.49 -7.75
N GLY A 29 -6.21 -9.55 -7.05
CA GLY A 29 -5.70 -9.44 -5.70
C GLY A 29 -4.61 -8.36 -5.63
N PRO A 30 -4.30 -7.85 -4.42
CA PRO A 30 -3.29 -6.80 -4.27
C PRO A 30 -2.00 -7.21 -4.98
N LYS A 31 -1.39 -6.27 -5.72
CA LYS A 31 -0.11 -6.52 -6.40
C LYS A 31 0.91 -6.98 -5.37
N LYS A 32 1.68 -8.01 -5.70
CA LYS A 32 2.71 -8.57 -4.83
C LYS A 32 4.10 -8.33 -5.39
N TYR A 33 5.06 -8.20 -4.49
CA TYR A 33 6.46 -7.97 -4.81
C TYR A 33 7.34 -8.93 -4.03
N ARG A 34 8.41 -9.38 -4.68
CA ARG A 34 9.55 -10.05 -4.02
C ARG A 34 10.45 -8.98 -3.42
N ILE A 35 10.75 -9.09 -2.13
CA ILE A 35 11.63 -8.17 -1.41
C ILE A 35 12.64 -8.93 -0.56
N ILE A 36 13.73 -8.24 -0.22
CA ILE A 36 14.67 -8.64 0.82
C ILE A 36 14.87 -7.44 1.74
N ILE A 37 14.80 -7.65 3.06
CA ILE A 37 15.30 -6.69 4.04
C ILE A 37 16.66 -7.22 4.49
N ASP A 38 17.73 -6.50 4.16
CA ASP A 38 19.08 -6.96 4.50
C ASP A 38 19.29 -6.96 6.03
N GLU A 39 20.16 -7.87 6.48
CA GLU A 39 20.64 -7.88 7.87
C GLU A 39 21.44 -6.59 8.12
N GLN A 40 21.29 -6.03 9.32
CA GLN A 40 21.90 -4.74 9.64
C GLN A 40 22.69 -4.81 10.93
N ASP A 41 23.89 -4.23 10.85
CA ASP A 41 24.78 -3.65 11.85
C ASP A 41 24.28 -3.06 13.20
N ASN A 42 22.99 -3.11 13.58
CA ASN A 42 22.37 -2.27 14.63
C ASN A 42 21.74 -3.03 15.84
N THR A 43 21.12 -2.32 16.78
CA THR A 43 20.48 -2.93 17.97
C THR A 43 19.32 -3.90 17.60
N ASP A 44 18.73 -3.75 16.42
CA ASP A 44 17.64 -4.58 15.90
C ASP A 44 18.14 -5.81 15.10
N LYS A 45 19.46 -6.08 15.14
CA LYS A 45 20.26 -6.94 14.25
C LYS A 45 19.60 -8.21 13.70
N ASN A 46 18.85 -8.93 14.53
CA ASN A 46 18.36 -10.27 14.19
C ASN A 46 16.85 -10.45 14.37
N ASN A 47 16.10 -9.38 14.61
CA ASN A 47 14.66 -9.51 14.78
C ASN A 47 13.96 -9.47 13.41
N ASP A 48 13.04 -10.41 13.23
CA ASP A 48 12.09 -10.39 12.13
C ASP A 48 11.29 -9.09 12.15
N VAL A 49 10.97 -8.57 10.97
CA VAL A 49 10.22 -7.32 10.82
C VAL A 49 8.73 -7.66 10.81
N PHE A 50 8.04 -7.30 11.89
CA PHE A 50 6.59 -7.34 11.95
C PHE A 50 6.01 -6.03 11.40
N VAL A 51 5.16 -6.12 10.38
CA VAL A 51 4.58 -4.97 9.68
C VAL A 51 3.14 -5.26 9.29
N THR A 52 2.30 -4.25 9.35
CA THR A 52 0.90 -4.34 8.96
C THR A 52 0.68 -3.59 7.66
N ASP A 53 -0.07 -4.17 6.72
CA ASP A 53 -0.46 -3.44 5.51
C ASP A 53 -1.47 -2.32 5.83
N GLY A 54 -1.73 -1.45 4.85
CA GLY A 54 -2.74 -0.38 4.98
C GLY A 54 -4.18 -0.86 5.22
N ARG A 55 -4.44 -2.18 5.26
CA ARG A 55 -5.74 -2.78 5.56
C ARG A 55 -5.76 -3.49 6.92
N GLY A 56 -4.68 -3.43 7.70
CA GLY A 56 -4.62 -4.07 9.00
C GLY A 56 -4.15 -5.53 8.98
N THR A 57 -3.72 -6.07 7.83
CA THR A 57 -3.22 -7.45 7.74
C THR A 57 -1.75 -7.52 8.19
N PRO A 58 -1.40 -8.34 9.19
CA PRO A 58 -0.03 -8.46 9.69
C PRO A 58 0.84 -9.37 8.81
N TYR A 59 2.12 -9.04 8.70
CA TYR A 59 3.16 -9.78 8.00
C TYR A 59 4.41 -9.86 8.86
N LEU A 60 5.01 -11.04 8.92
CA LEU A 60 6.32 -11.25 9.54
C LEU A 60 7.34 -11.49 8.43
N ILE A 61 8.35 -10.62 8.35
CA ILE A 61 9.38 -10.65 7.32
C ILE A 61 10.70 -11.05 7.95
N LYS A 62 11.20 -12.21 7.54
CA LYS A 62 12.52 -12.67 7.94
C LYS A 62 13.60 -11.91 7.19
N ARG A 63 14.53 -11.26 7.91
CA ARG A 63 15.66 -10.54 7.30
C ARG A 63 16.60 -11.49 6.57
N GLY A 64 17.30 -10.99 5.55
CA GLY A 64 18.23 -11.75 4.72
C GLY A 64 17.56 -12.74 3.75
N HIS A 65 16.24 -12.94 3.83
CA HIS A 65 15.50 -13.87 3.00
C HIS A 65 14.59 -13.15 2.00
N GLU A 66 14.42 -13.76 0.83
CA GLU A 66 13.42 -13.33 -0.14
C GLU A 66 12.02 -13.67 0.38
N VAL A 67 11.16 -12.65 0.43
CA VAL A 67 9.75 -12.81 0.83
C VAL A 67 8.84 -12.15 -0.20
N VAL A 68 7.63 -12.70 -0.36
CA VAL A 68 6.59 -12.12 -1.21
C VAL A 68 5.56 -11.41 -0.34
N VAL A 69 5.41 -10.10 -0.55
CA VAL A 69 4.50 -9.25 0.23
C VAL A 69 3.63 -8.39 -0.69
N PRO A 70 2.44 -7.94 -0.26
CA PRO A 70 1.64 -7.01 -1.05
C PRO A 70 2.30 -5.62 -1.14
N GLU A 71 1.92 -4.85 -2.16
CA GLU A 71 2.37 -3.48 -2.42
C GLU A 71 2.23 -2.57 -1.19
N GLY A 72 1.14 -2.73 -0.42
CA GLY A 72 0.92 -1.95 0.80
C GLY A 72 2.02 -2.13 1.84
N VAL A 73 2.55 -3.35 2.01
CA VAL A 73 3.68 -3.61 2.91
C VAL A 73 4.96 -2.95 2.40
N VAL A 74 5.21 -3.02 1.08
CA VAL A 74 6.38 -2.37 0.46
C VAL A 74 6.36 -0.87 0.72
N ASN A 75 5.20 -0.23 0.60
CA ASN A 75 5.06 1.20 0.83
C ASN A 75 5.34 1.56 2.30
N VAL A 76 4.76 0.83 3.25
CA VAL A 76 5.02 1.04 4.68
C VAL A 76 6.51 0.92 5.02
N LEU A 77 7.19 -0.09 4.46
CA LEU A 77 8.62 -0.29 4.69
C LEU A 77 9.49 0.83 4.08
N LYS A 78 9.08 1.42 2.96
CA LYS A 78 9.77 2.55 2.32
C LYS A 78 9.59 3.86 3.09
N GLU A 79 8.41 4.07 3.67
CA GLU A 79 8.07 5.27 4.42
C GLU A 79 8.61 5.25 5.86
N ALA A 80 8.96 4.06 6.38
CA ALA A 80 9.58 3.93 7.68
C ALA A 80 10.98 4.57 7.70
N VAL A 81 11.14 5.64 8.49
CA VAL A 81 12.40 6.37 8.66
C VAL A 81 12.76 6.55 10.14
N TYR A 82 14.06 6.75 10.40
CA TYR A 82 14.56 7.31 11.64
C TYR A 82 14.91 8.79 11.41
N THR A 83 14.43 9.67 12.28
CA THR A 83 14.82 11.08 12.28
C THR A 83 16.04 11.25 13.18
N LEU A 84 17.16 11.68 12.60
CA LEU A 84 18.34 12.13 13.33
C LEU A 84 18.29 13.65 13.51
N ILE A 85 18.78 14.11 14.66
CA ILE A 85 19.01 15.53 14.92
C ILE A 85 20.53 15.73 14.90
N GLU A 86 21.02 16.53 13.96
CA GLU A 86 22.44 16.79 13.75
C GLU A 86 22.70 18.30 13.79
N LYS A 87 23.91 18.71 14.18
CA LYS A 87 24.29 20.13 14.08
C LYS A 87 24.89 20.42 12.71
N ASN A 88 24.38 21.45 12.04
CA ASN A 88 24.99 21.94 10.80
C ASN A 88 26.29 22.72 11.09
N GLU A 89 26.97 23.18 10.04
CA GLU A 89 28.22 23.95 10.13
C GLU A 89 28.07 25.27 10.91
N ASN A 90 26.84 25.79 11.01
CA ASN A 90 26.49 27.00 11.76
C ASN A 90 26.12 26.71 13.23
N GLY A 91 26.16 25.45 13.66
CA GLY A 91 25.81 25.01 15.02
C GLY A 91 24.30 24.87 15.28
N GLU A 92 23.45 25.00 14.26
CA GLU A 92 22.00 24.86 14.36
C GLU A 92 21.59 23.38 14.26
N GLU A 93 20.55 23.00 15.00
CA GLU A 93 19.99 21.65 14.93
C GLU A 93 19.14 21.48 13.66
N VAL A 94 19.52 20.50 12.82
CA VAL A 94 18.84 20.14 11.59
C VAL A 94 18.35 18.70 11.70
N ARG A 95 17.14 18.46 11.21
CA ARG A 95 16.53 17.13 11.14
C ARG A 95 16.90 16.44 9.83
N ARG A 96 17.33 15.19 9.92
CA ARG A 96 17.62 14.34 8.76
C ARG A 96 16.90 13.01 8.91
N ASP A 97 16.01 12.71 7.96
CA ASP A 97 15.32 11.43 7.91
C ASP A 97 16.13 10.41 7.11
N ILE A 98 16.33 9.23 7.70
CA ILE A 98 17.09 8.13 7.10
C ILE A 98 16.19 6.89 7.05
N PRO A 99 16.15 6.14 5.95
CA PRO A 99 15.38 4.90 5.86
C PRO A 99 15.69 3.94 7.03
N ARG A 100 14.64 3.43 7.67
CA ARG A 100 14.76 2.49 8.78
C ARG A 100 15.29 1.13 8.33
N PHE A 101 14.85 0.66 7.16
CA PHE A 101 15.15 -0.67 6.65
C PHE A 101 16.03 -0.61 5.41
N ALA A 102 17.03 -1.49 5.35
CA ALA A 102 17.80 -1.77 4.14
C ALA A 102 16.97 -2.64 3.18
N LEU A 103 15.96 -2.03 2.55
CA LEU A 103 14.99 -2.71 1.69
C LEU A 103 15.47 -2.81 0.24
N ARG A 104 15.46 -4.02 -0.32
CA ARG A 104 15.62 -4.29 -1.75
C ARG A 104 14.34 -4.86 -2.34
N VAL A 105 13.85 -4.27 -3.42
CA VAL A 105 12.68 -4.77 -4.18
C VAL A 105 13.19 -5.48 -5.43
N LEU A 106 12.98 -6.79 -5.52
CA LEU A 106 13.49 -7.65 -6.61
C LEU A 106 12.58 -7.65 -7.84
N GLY A 107 11.33 -7.20 -7.68
CA GLY A 107 10.36 -7.08 -8.76
C GLY A 107 9.00 -7.67 -8.42
N ARG A 108 8.10 -7.67 -9.41
CA ARG A 108 6.73 -8.17 -9.24
C ARG A 108 6.73 -9.69 -9.13
N ALA A 109 5.96 -10.21 -8.16
CA ALA A 109 5.75 -11.64 -7.94
C ALA A 109 4.57 -12.17 -8.77
#